data_AF-A0A0W0TUI8-F1
#
_entry.id   AF-A0A0W0TUI8-F1
#
_cell.length_a   1.000
_cell.length_b   1.000
_cell.length_c   1.000
_cell.angle_alpha   90.00
_cell.angle_beta   90.00
_cell.angle_gamma   90.00
#
_symmetry.space_group_name_H-M   'P 1'
#
loop_
_entity.id
_entity.type
_entity.pdbx_description
1 polymer ?
#
loop_
_entity_poly.entity_id
_entity_poly.type
_entity_poly.pdbx_seq_one_letter_code
_entity_poly.pdbx_strand_id
1 'polypeptide(L)'
;MTDKLAQIRIEIDKIDQQILELIRARAALAVEVAKIKQQQENPVYYRPEREAEILRSIVANNNSLLPDHEVARIFRDIMTACLALQQPLSIAYLGPEGTFSQQAVEKHFGESVNMVPQASIAEVFKQVENGNANYGVVPIENSTEGMVNITLDNLITSDLQICGEISLRIHHHFARRDPEKPLKIIYAHQQTLAQCQRWLATRYPQVTLKEVTRLNHHLN
;
A
#
# COMPACT_ATOMS: atom_id res chain seq x y z
N MET A 1 -7.18 20.54 -38.33
CA MET A 1 -6.72 20.20 -36.96
C MET A 1 -7.32 18.89 -36.46
N THR A 2 -8.59 18.59 -36.76
CA THR A 2 -9.29 17.33 -36.42
C THR A 2 -8.62 16.07 -36.99
N ASP A 3 -8.04 16.16 -38.19
CA ASP A 3 -7.45 15.02 -38.89
C ASP A 3 -6.14 14.52 -38.25
N LYS A 4 -5.26 15.44 -37.85
CA LYS A 4 -4.00 15.09 -37.14
C LYS A 4 -4.25 14.49 -35.76
N LEU A 5 -5.29 14.97 -35.06
CA LEU A 5 -5.70 14.40 -33.78
C LEU A 5 -6.26 12.98 -33.95
N ALA A 6 -7.07 12.75 -34.99
CA ALA A 6 -7.59 11.42 -35.30
C ALA A 6 -6.46 10.43 -35.62
N GLN A 7 -5.47 10.84 -36.41
CA GLN A 7 -4.33 9.99 -36.73
C GLN A 7 -3.51 9.63 -35.48
N ILE A 8 -3.27 10.58 -34.57
CA ILE A 8 -2.55 10.32 -33.32
C ILE A 8 -3.32 9.30 -32.46
N ARG A 9 -4.64 9.40 -32.38
CA ARG A 9 -5.47 8.45 -31.62
C ARG A 9 -5.36 7.03 -32.18
N ILE A 10 -5.36 6.87 -33.50
CA ILE A 10 -5.18 5.56 -34.15
C ILE A 10 -3.82 4.95 -33.77
N GLU A 11 -2.75 5.75 -33.73
CA GLU A 11 -1.45 5.25 -33.29
C GLU A 11 -1.42 4.89 -31.79
N ILE A 12 -2.13 5.64 -30.94
CA ILE A 12 -2.31 5.31 -29.52
C ILE A 12 -3.05 3.97 -29.39
N ASP A 13 -4.18 3.80 -30.07
CA ASP A 13 -4.98 2.57 -30.02
C ASP A 13 -4.14 1.34 -30.44
N LYS A 14 -3.27 1.51 -31.44
CA LYS A 14 -2.34 0.46 -31.89
C LYS A 14 -1.30 0.13 -30.83
N ILE A 15 -0.78 1.12 -30.11
CA ILE A 15 0.15 0.91 -28.99
C ILE A 15 -0.56 0.22 -27.83
N ASP A 16 -1.77 0.65 -27.48
CA ASP A 16 -2.57 0.06 -26.41
C ASP A 16 -2.87 -1.41 -26.68
N GLN A 17 -3.16 -1.77 -27.93
CA GLN A 17 -3.32 -3.17 -28.32
C GLN A 17 -2.03 -3.98 -28.11
N GLN A 18 -0.85 -3.41 -28.41
CA GLN A 18 0.43 -4.08 -28.16
C GLN A 18 0.70 -4.24 -26.66
N ILE A 19 0.39 -3.22 -25.86
CA ILE A 19 0.48 -3.29 -24.39
C ILE A 19 -0.40 -4.42 -23.87
N LEU A 20 -1.64 -4.53 -24.35
CA LEU A 20 -2.55 -5.60 -23.96
C LEU A 20 -2.01 -6.99 -24.31
N GLU A 21 -1.45 -7.18 -25.52
CA GLU A 21 -0.84 -8.45 -25.90
C GLU A 21 0.38 -8.80 -25.03
N LEU A 22 1.22 -7.81 -24.70
CA LEU A 22 2.37 -8.01 -23.81
C LEU A 22 1.94 -8.37 -22.37
N ILE A 23 0.91 -7.70 -21.85
CA ILE A 23 0.33 -8.02 -20.55
C ILE A 23 -0.25 -9.44 -20.57
N ARG A 24 -0.96 -9.83 -21.64
CA ARG A 24 -1.50 -11.18 -21.80
C ARG A 24 -0.39 -12.23 -21.81
N ALA A 25 0.68 -12.00 -22.56
CA ALA A 25 1.83 -12.91 -22.61
C ALA A 25 2.50 -13.04 -21.23
N ARG A 26 2.69 -11.93 -20.51
CA ARG A 26 3.24 -11.93 -19.16
C ARG A 26 2.36 -12.70 -18.18
N ALA A 27 1.04 -12.51 -18.23
CA ALA A 27 0.08 -13.22 -17.38
C ALA A 27 0.11 -14.73 -17.64
N ALA A 28 0.22 -15.16 -18.90
CA ALA A 28 0.37 -16.58 -19.24
C ALA A 28 1.64 -17.19 -18.62
N LEU A 29 2.78 -16.50 -18.71
CA LEU A 29 4.02 -16.93 -18.04
C LEU A 29 3.87 -17.00 -16.51
N ALA A 30 3.13 -16.07 -15.90
CA ALA A 30 2.87 -16.11 -14.47
C ALA A 30 2.07 -17.36 -14.06
N VAL A 31 1.11 -17.78 -14.88
CA VAL A 31 0.36 -19.04 -14.67
C VAL A 31 1.26 -20.26 -14.82
N GLU A 32 2.19 -20.27 -15.78
CA GLU A 32 3.18 -21.35 -15.91
C GLU A 32 4.11 -21.42 -14.70
N VAL A 33 4.58 -20.27 -14.20
CA VAL A 33 5.37 -20.19 -12.96
C VAL A 33 4.58 -20.76 -11.78
N ALA A 34 3.27 -20.47 -11.68
CA ALA A 34 2.42 -21.05 -10.63
C ALA A 34 2.38 -22.58 -10.70
N LYS A 35 2.19 -23.15 -11.90
CA LYS A 35 2.16 -24.62 -12.11
C LYS A 35 3.48 -25.28 -11.69
N ILE A 36 4.61 -24.66 -12.01
CA ILE A 36 5.94 -25.17 -11.63
C ILE A 36 6.11 -25.12 -10.11
N LYS A 37 5.70 -24.02 -9.47
CA LYS A 37 5.79 -23.87 -8.01
C LYS A 37 4.88 -24.84 -7.27
N GLN A 38 3.67 -25.12 -7.75
CA GLN A 38 2.75 -26.08 -7.12
C GLN A 38 3.32 -27.51 -7.00
N GLN A 39 4.34 -27.86 -7.77
CA GLN A 39 5.03 -29.15 -7.69
C GLN A 39 6.13 -29.19 -6.63
N GLN A 40 6.40 -28.07 -5.94
CA GLN A 40 7.40 -27.96 -4.88
C GLN A 40 6.75 -28.18 -3.51
N GLU A 41 7.51 -28.75 -2.55
CA GLU A 41 7.00 -29.02 -1.19
C GLU A 41 6.70 -27.73 -0.39
N ASN A 42 7.37 -26.61 -0.69
CA ASN A 42 7.11 -25.32 -0.05
C ASN A 42 7.23 -24.16 -1.06
N PRO A 43 6.17 -23.90 -1.85
CA PRO A 43 6.22 -22.93 -2.92
C PRO A 43 6.24 -21.49 -2.41
N VAL A 44 7.32 -20.78 -2.68
CA VAL A 44 7.42 -19.33 -2.45
C VAL A 44 6.87 -18.58 -3.66
N TYR A 45 5.62 -18.10 -3.58
CA TYR A 45 4.96 -17.41 -4.70
C TYR A 45 5.43 -15.96 -4.87
N TYR A 46 5.65 -15.23 -3.78
CA TYR A 46 6.10 -13.85 -3.80
C TYR A 46 7.53 -13.69 -3.26
N ARG A 47 8.32 -12.85 -3.95
CA ARG A 47 9.73 -12.56 -3.65
C ARG A 47 9.96 -11.06 -3.80
N PRO A 48 9.81 -10.26 -2.73
CA PRO A 48 9.92 -8.81 -2.81
C PRO A 48 11.30 -8.35 -3.30
N GLU A 49 12.37 -9.09 -2.98
CA GLU A 49 13.72 -8.82 -3.47
C GLU A 49 13.79 -8.88 -5.01
N ARG A 50 13.13 -9.87 -5.60
CA ARG A 50 13.05 -10.03 -7.06
C ARG A 50 12.23 -8.92 -7.71
N GLU A 51 11.14 -8.51 -7.07
CA GLU A 51 10.34 -7.38 -7.54
C GLU A 51 11.16 -6.09 -7.52
N ALA A 52 11.85 -5.81 -6.41
CA ALA A 52 12.69 -4.63 -6.26
C ALA A 52 13.84 -4.60 -7.29
N GLU A 53 14.43 -5.75 -7.63
CA GLU A 53 15.41 -5.86 -8.72
C GLU A 53 14.82 -5.50 -10.08
N ILE A 54 13.64 -6.05 -10.39
CA ILE A 54 12.95 -5.80 -11.68
C ILE A 54 12.59 -4.31 -11.78
N LEU A 55 12.03 -3.70 -10.74
CA LEU A 55 11.68 -2.28 -10.73
C LEU A 55 12.92 -1.39 -10.87
N ARG A 56 14.01 -1.71 -10.16
CA ARG A 56 15.30 -0.99 -10.33
C ARG A 56 15.80 -1.07 -11.76
N SER A 57 15.73 -2.24 -12.38
CA SER A 57 16.11 -2.43 -13.78
C SER A 57 15.23 -1.63 -14.74
N ILE A 58 13.91 -1.60 -14.52
CA ILE A 58 12.98 -0.84 -15.36
C ILE A 58 13.26 0.66 -15.26
N VAL A 59 13.41 1.18 -14.04
CA VAL A 59 13.71 2.59 -13.78
C VAL A 59 15.05 2.98 -14.40
N ALA A 60 16.10 2.16 -14.23
CA ALA A 60 17.42 2.42 -14.81
C ALA A 60 17.41 2.48 -16.35
N ASN A 61 16.43 1.86 -17.00
CA ASN A 61 16.25 1.86 -18.45
C ASN A 61 15.08 2.75 -18.91
N ASN A 62 14.56 3.63 -18.05
CA ASN A 62 13.45 4.49 -18.39
C ASN A 62 13.87 5.60 -19.36
N ASN A 63 13.54 5.43 -20.65
CA ASN A 63 13.74 6.42 -21.70
C ASN A 63 12.42 7.07 -22.16
N SER A 64 11.39 7.02 -21.32
CA SER A 64 10.07 7.57 -21.64
C SER A 64 9.93 9.03 -21.18
N LEU A 65 8.81 9.67 -21.53
CA LEU A 65 8.43 10.99 -21.00
C LEU A 65 7.83 10.91 -19.59
N LEU A 66 7.56 9.70 -19.08
CA LEU A 66 7.00 9.50 -17.76
C LEU A 66 8.12 9.51 -16.71
N PRO A 67 7.88 10.14 -15.55
CA PRO A 67 8.86 10.13 -14.46
C PRO A 67 8.98 8.71 -13.87
N ASP A 68 10.16 8.40 -13.33
CA ASP A 68 10.51 7.06 -12.84
C ASP A 68 9.51 6.47 -11.85
N HIS A 69 8.95 7.30 -10.97
CA HIS A 69 7.97 6.85 -9.98
C HIS A 69 6.65 6.39 -10.61
N GLU A 70 6.22 7.00 -11.72
CA GLU A 70 5.02 6.59 -12.43
C GLU A 70 5.25 5.28 -13.19
N VAL A 71 6.41 5.14 -13.84
CA VAL A 71 6.79 3.89 -14.51
C VAL A 71 6.88 2.75 -13.49
N ALA A 72 7.55 2.97 -12.35
CA ALA A 72 7.64 1.97 -11.29
C ALA A 72 6.27 1.57 -10.74
N ARG A 73 5.32 2.52 -10.61
CA ARG A 73 3.94 2.26 -10.18
C ARG A 73 3.20 1.36 -11.18
N ILE A 74 3.20 1.71 -12.46
CA ILE A 74 2.52 0.92 -13.51
C ILE A 74 3.03 -0.52 -13.54
N PHE A 75 4.36 -0.71 -13.50
CA PHE A 75 4.94 -2.05 -13.53
C PHE A 75 4.67 -2.84 -12.26
N ARG A 76 4.60 -2.18 -11.09
CA ARG A 76 4.18 -2.81 -9.83
C ARG A 76 2.76 -3.35 -9.95
N ASP A 77 1.83 -2.55 -10.46
CA ASP A 77 0.42 -2.96 -10.62
C ASP A 77 0.30 -4.17 -11.56
N ILE A 78 1.01 -4.17 -12.69
CA ILE A 78 1.06 -5.32 -13.62
C ILE A 78 1.61 -6.57 -12.91
N MET A 79 2.68 -6.41 -12.10
CA MET A 79 3.28 -7.53 -11.37
C MET A 79 2.34 -8.09 -10.31
N THR A 80 1.71 -7.23 -9.50
CA THR A 80 0.68 -7.61 -8.53
C THR A 80 -0.45 -8.38 -9.21
N ALA A 81 -1.00 -7.87 -10.31
CA ALA A 81 -2.10 -8.52 -11.01
C ALA A 81 -1.69 -9.91 -11.52
N CYS A 82 -0.49 -10.05 -12.06
CA CYS A 82 0.04 -11.35 -12.52
C CYS A 82 0.31 -12.32 -11.35
N LEU A 83 0.71 -11.81 -10.19
CA LEU A 83 0.96 -12.60 -9.00
C LEU A 83 -0.33 -13.14 -8.39
N ALA A 84 -1.40 -12.34 -8.41
CA ALA A 84 -2.73 -12.76 -7.95
C ALA A 84 -3.29 -13.95 -8.75
N LEU A 85 -2.86 -14.13 -10.01
CA LEU A 85 -3.20 -15.32 -10.82
C LEU A 85 -2.55 -16.61 -10.28
N GLN A 86 -1.47 -16.51 -9.49
CA GLN A 86 -0.80 -17.67 -8.92
C GLN A 86 -1.52 -18.13 -7.64
N GLN A 87 -1.78 -17.18 -6.73
CA GLN A 87 -2.60 -17.34 -5.54
C GLN A 87 -2.96 -15.93 -5.04
N PRO A 88 -4.22 -15.66 -4.63
CA PRO A 88 -4.55 -14.38 -4.01
C PRO A 88 -3.75 -14.23 -2.72
N LEU A 89 -2.82 -13.26 -2.71
CA LEU A 89 -2.00 -12.98 -1.54
C LEU A 89 -2.88 -12.48 -0.40
N SER A 90 -2.74 -13.09 0.77
CA SER A 90 -3.32 -12.58 2.01
C SER A 90 -2.27 -11.80 2.79
N ILE A 91 -2.54 -10.52 3.03
CA ILE A 91 -1.62 -9.60 3.70
C ILE A 91 -2.25 -9.18 5.04
N ALA A 92 -1.68 -9.65 6.14
CA ALA A 92 -2.09 -9.22 7.47
C ALA A 92 -1.50 -7.84 7.78
N TYR A 93 -2.27 -6.95 8.40
CA TYR A 93 -1.79 -5.62 8.76
C TYR A 93 -2.44 -5.12 10.05
N LEU A 94 -1.81 -4.15 10.71
CA LEU A 94 -2.37 -3.50 11.90
C LEU A 94 -3.56 -2.63 11.50
N GLY A 95 -4.77 -3.10 11.79
CA GLY A 95 -6.01 -2.44 11.46
C GLY A 95 -6.48 -1.40 12.49
N PRO A 96 -7.74 -0.95 12.41
CA PRO A 96 -8.78 -1.38 11.47
C PRO A 96 -8.56 -0.85 10.04
N GLU A 97 -9.54 -1.07 9.16
CA GLU A 97 -9.59 -0.43 7.83
C GLU A 97 -9.53 1.10 7.93
N GLY A 98 -8.95 1.74 6.91
CA GLY A 98 -8.72 3.18 6.82
C GLY A 98 -7.46 3.67 7.54
N THR A 99 -6.60 2.75 8.03
CA THR A 99 -5.34 3.10 8.71
C THR A 99 -4.19 3.31 7.72
N PHE A 100 -3.11 3.94 8.20
CA PHE A 100 -1.89 4.07 7.41
C PHE A 100 -1.24 2.72 7.08
N SER A 101 -1.42 1.71 7.93
CA SER A 101 -1.01 0.34 7.64
C SER A 101 -1.71 -0.21 6.41
N GLN A 102 -3.03 0.03 6.24
CA GLN A 102 -3.75 -0.37 5.04
C GLN A 102 -3.20 0.36 3.81
N GLN A 103 -2.98 1.68 3.89
CA GLN A 103 -2.39 2.44 2.79
C GLN A 103 -0.99 1.94 2.43
N ALA A 104 -0.21 1.46 3.40
CA ALA A 104 1.09 0.85 3.14
C ALA A 104 0.94 -0.48 2.39
N VAL A 105 -0.06 -1.31 2.74
CA VAL A 105 -0.39 -2.54 1.99
C VAL A 105 -0.77 -2.20 0.56
N GLU A 106 -1.73 -1.29 0.36
CA GLU A 106 -2.19 -0.84 -0.97
C GLU A 106 -1.02 -0.30 -1.81
N LYS A 107 -0.15 0.51 -1.22
CA LYS A 107 1.00 1.10 -1.91
C LYS A 107 2.02 0.06 -2.38
N HIS A 108 2.27 -0.96 -1.58
CA HIS A 108 3.32 -1.95 -1.87
C HIS A 108 2.81 -3.13 -2.69
N PHE A 109 1.65 -3.66 -2.32
CA PHE A 109 1.08 -4.86 -2.89
C PHE A 109 -0.02 -4.58 -3.92
N GLY A 110 -0.52 -3.34 -4.05
CA GLY A 110 -1.66 -3.00 -4.90
C GLY A 110 -3.02 -3.33 -4.26
N GLU A 111 -4.11 -2.95 -4.93
CA GLU A 111 -5.48 -3.13 -4.41
C GLU A 111 -6.04 -4.55 -4.59
N SER A 112 -5.37 -5.41 -5.37
CA SER A 112 -5.87 -6.75 -5.74
C SER A 112 -5.54 -7.86 -4.72
N VAL A 113 -4.98 -7.51 -3.56
CA VAL A 113 -4.64 -8.49 -2.50
C VAL A 113 -5.75 -8.62 -1.47
N ASN A 114 -5.84 -9.77 -0.83
CA ASN A 114 -6.73 -9.98 0.31
C ASN A 114 -6.13 -9.32 1.55
N MET A 115 -6.65 -8.17 1.95
CA MET A 115 -6.17 -7.41 3.10
C MET A 115 -6.85 -7.92 4.37
N VAL A 116 -6.06 -8.39 5.34
CA VAL A 116 -6.56 -9.04 6.57
C VAL A 116 -6.27 -8.15 7.79
N PRO A 117 -7.17 -7.24 8.18
CA PRO A 117 -6.95 -6.34 9.32
C PRO A 117 -6.85 -7.13 10.62
N GLN A 118 -5.83 -6.83 11.42
CA GLN A 118 -5.62 -7.40 12.74
C GLN A 118 -5.75 -6.35 13.85
N ALA A 119 -6.17 -6.79 15.03
CA ALA A 119 -6.37 -5.91 16.18
C ALA A 119 -5.06 -5.47 16.86
N SER A 120 -3.95 -6.18 16.64
CA SER A 120 -2.65 -5.88 17.22
C SER A 120 -1.50 -6.33 16.32
N ILE A 121 -0.31 -5.79 16.56
CA ILE A 121 0.92 -6.21 15.86
C ILE A 121 1.22 -7.68 16.14
N ALA A 122 1.07 -8.15 17.38
CA ALA A 122 1.28 -9.56 17.73
C ALA A 122 0.36 -10.51 16.93
N GLU A 123 -0.90 -10.12 16.71
CA GLU A 123 -1.80 -10.91 15.85
C GLU A 123 -1.35 -10.91 14.39
N VAL A 124 -0.76 -9.83 13.87
CA VAL A 124 -0.16 -9.83 12.51
C VAL A 124 0.93 -10.90 12.40
N PHE A 125 1.86 -10.95 13.35
CA PHE A 125 2.92 -11.96 13.38
C PHE A 125 2.32 -13.37 13.41
N LYS A 126 1.39 -13.60 14.32
CA LYS A 126 0.71 -14.90 14.48
C LYS A 126 -0.04 -15.36 13.22
N GLN A 127 -0.66 -14.46 12.47
CA GLN A 127 -1.32 -14.82 11.21
C GLN A 127 -0.30 -15.32 10.17
N VAL A 128 0.89 -14.71 10.11
CA VAL A 128 1.93 -15.10 9.16
C VAL A 128 2.62 -16.39 9.59
N GLU A 129 2.96 -16.54 10.86
CA GLU A 129 3.59 -17.76 11.41
C GLU A 129 2.71 -19.00 11.22
N ASN A 130 1.39 -18.86 11.41
CA ASN A 130 0.44 -19.96 11.22
C ASN A 130 0.11 -20.23 9.74
N GLY A 131 0.65 -19.44 8.80
CA GLY A 131 0.37 -19.58 7.37
C GLY A 131 -1.03 -19.10 6.94
N ASN A 132 -1.76 -18.41 7.81
CA ASN A 132 -3.07 -17.84 7.49
C ASN A 132 -2.97 -16.57 6.63
N ALA A 133 -1.82 -15.89 6.69
CA ALA A 133 -1.44 -14.80 5.81
C ALA A 133 -0.07 -15.08 5.20
N ASN A 134 0.14 -14.65 3.96
CA ASN A 134 1.43 -14.81 3.28
C ASN A 134 2.46 -13.81 3.79
N TYR A 135 2.02 -12.59 4.11
CA TYR A 135 2.89 -11.52 4.60
C TYR A 135 2.21 -10.69 5.68
N GLY A 136 3.02 -10.05 6.50
CA GLY A 136 2.60 -9.11 7.54
C GLY A 136 3.17 -7.73 7.27
N VAL A 137 2.34 -6.69 7.34
CA VAL A 137 2.75 -5.29 7.28
C VAL A 137 2.55 -4.66 8.65
N VAL A 138 3.66 -4.27 9.27
CA VAL A 138 3.71 -3.70 10.61
C VAL A 138 4.57 -2.44 10.61
N PRO A 139 4.21 -1.41 11.40
CA PRO A 139 5.04 -0.23 11.53
C PRO A 139 6.29 -0.56 12.36
N ILE A 140 7.47 -0.21 11.88
CA ILE A 140 8.74 -0.40 12.60
C ILE A 140 9.28 0.91 13.19
N GLU A 141 9.05 2.03 12.51
CA GLU A 141 9.51 3.36 12.91
C GLU A 141 8.47 4.41 12.51
N ASN A 142 8.18 5.34 13.42
CA ASN A 142 7.38 6.52 13.19
C ASN A 142 8.22 7.77 13.45
N SER A 143 8.23 8.74 12.53
CA SER A 143 9.03 9.97 12.66
C SER A 143 8.68 10.85 13.87
N THR A 144 7.55 10.60 14.53
CA THR A 144 7.10 11.35 15.72
C THR A 144 7.43 10.64 17.03
N GLU A 145 7.31 9.30 17.07
CA GLU A 145 7.40 8.51 18.30
C GLU A 145 8.64 7.59 18.34
N GLY A 146 9.41 7.57 17.25
CA GLY A 146 10.59 6.72 17.10
C GLY A 146 10.21 5.28 16.75
N MET A 147 11.05 4.35 17.20
CA MET A 147 10.88 2.92 16.95
C MET A 147 9.61 2.38 17.62
N VAL A 148 8.92 1.50 16.92
CA VAL A 148 7.75 0.78 17.45
C VAL A 148 8.25 -0.47 18.17
N ASN A 149 8.52 -0.33 19.48
CA ASN A 149 9.14 -1.39 20.30
C ASN A 149 8.42 -2.74 20.19
N ILE A 150 7.09 -2.75 20.15
CA ILE A 150 6.34 -4.01 20.08
C ILE A 150 6.63 -4.77 18.78
N THR A 151 6.91 -4.08 17.68
CA THR A 151 7.34 -4.72 16.42
C THR A 151 8.72 -5.34 16.57
N LEU A 152 9.65 -4.64 17.23
CA LEU A 152 10.99 -5.15 17.51
C LEU A 152 10.96 -6.37 18.42
N ASP A 153 10.15 -6.32 19.49
CA ASP A 153 9.99 -7.43 20.42
C ASP A 153 9.48 -8.69 19.70
N ASN A 154 8.46 -8.54 18.84
CA ASN A 154 7.92 -9.66 18.07
C ASN A 154 8.91 -10.19 17.03
N LEU A 155 9.74 -9.34 16.41
CA LEU A 155 10.80 -9.77 15.50
C LEU A 155 11.89 -10.58 16.20
N ILE A 156 12.20 -10.27 17.47
CA ILE A 156 13.19 -11.02 18.25
C ILE A 156 12.66 -12.41 18.61
N THR A 157 11.36 -12.53 18.88
CA THR A 157 10.74 -13.77 19.36
C THR A 157 10.17 -14.66 18.27
N SER A 158 10.06 -14.18 17.04
CA SER A 158 9.52 -14.94 15.90
C SER A 158 10.64 -15.43 14.97
N ASP A 159 10.36 -16.49 14.23
CA ASP A 159 11.23 -16.97 13.15
C ASP A 159 10.99 -16.22 11.82
N LEU A 160 10.13 -15.20 11.83
CA LEU A 160 9.80 -14.42 10.64
C LEU A 160 10.97 -13.52 10.22
N GLN A 161 11.12 -13.34 8.91
CA GLN A 161 12.15 -12.50 8.33
C GLN A 161 11.56 -11.26 7.67
N ILE A 162 12.25 -10.12 7.81
CA ILE A 162 11.91 -8.90 7.08
C ILE A 162 12.29 -9.10 5.61
N CYS A 163 11.30 -9.14 4.73
CA CYS A 163 11.51 -9.32 3.29
C CYS A 163 11.37 -8.02 2.48
N GLY A 164 10.99 -6.91 3.11
CA GLY A 164 10.87 -5.61 2.44
C GLY A 164 10.56 -4.47 3.40
N GLU A 165 10.67 -3.24 2.90
CA GLU A 165 10.37 -2.02 3.64
C GLU A 165 9.46 -1.08 2.84
N ILE A 166 8.65 -0.30 3.54
CA ILE A 166 7.70 0.64 2.95
C ILE A 166 7.81 1.98 3.68
N SER A 167 8.25 3.02 2.97
CA SER A 167 8.20 4.39 3.48
C SER A 167 6.89 5.06 3.04
N LEU A 168 6.04 5.41 4.00
CA LEU A 168 4.79 6.14 3.76
C LEU A 168 4.90 7.56 4.31
N ARG A 169 4.70 8.55 3.43
CA ARG A 169 4.61 9.94 3.85
C ARG A 169 3.22 10.21 4.41
N ILE A 170 3.15 10.49 5.70
CA ILE A 170 1.88 10.76 6.38
C ILE A 170 1.39 12.17 6.04
N HIS A 171 0.19 12.23 5.46
CA HIS A 171 -0.54 13.46 5.20
C HIS A 171 -1.84 13.44 5.99
N HIS A 172 -2.01 14.42 6.88
CA HIS A 172 -3.27 14.62 7.59
C HIS A 172 -4.21 15.47 6.75
N HIS A 173 -5.46 15.01 6.62
CA HIS A 173 -6.51 15.74 5.93
C HIS A 173 -7.51 16.28 6.95
N PHE A 174 -7.86 17.56 6.80
CA PHE A 174 -8.92 18.18 7.58
C PHE A 174 -10.24 18.11 6.81
N ALA A 175 -11.24 17.43 7.36
CA ALA A 175 -12.56 17.28 6.75
C ALA A 175 -13.64 17.91 7.63
N ARG A 176 -14.58 18.62 7.00
CA ARG A 176 -15.79 19.14 7.65
C ARG A 176 -16.99 18.97 6.73
N ARG A 177 -18.15 18.61 7.30
CA ARG A 177 -19.38 18.36 6.54
C ARG A 177 -19.93 19.65 5.91
N ASP A 178 -19.94 20.74 6.66
CA ASP A 178 -20.51 22.02 6.23
C ASP A 178 -19.49 23.14 6.41
N PRO A 179 -19.03 23.78 5.32
CA PRO A 179 -18.02 24.81 5.40
C PRO A 179 -18.52 26.16 5.89
N GLU A 180 -19.83 26.41 5.88
CA GLU A 180 -20.40 27.70 6.27
C GLU A 180 -20.78 27.73 7.74
N LYS A 181 -20.96 26.56 8.37
CA LYS A 181 -21.27 26.48 9.80
C LYS A 181 -20.04 26.75 10.67
N PRO A 182 -20.23 27.43 11.82
CA PRO A 182 -19.15 27.66 12.78
C PRO A 182 -18.63 26.34 13.34
N LEU A 183 -17.32 26.14 13.25
CA LEU A 183 -16.63 24.96 13.77
C LEU A 183 -16.49 25.10 15.29
N LYS A 184 -17.07 24.18 16.06
CA LYS A 184 -17.03 24.20 17.54
C LYS A 184 -16.09 23.16 18.14
N ILE A 185 -16.04 21.97 17.54
CA ILE A 185 -15.26 20.84 18.04
C ILE A 185 -14.53 20.16 16.88
N ILE A 186 -13.26 19.82 17.07
CA ILE A 186 -12.47 18.97 16.17
C ILE A 186 -12.22 17.64 16.86
N TYR A 187 -12.56 16.55 16.18
CA TYR A 187 -12.33 15.19 16.66
C TYR A 187 -11.15 14.58 15.92
N ALA A 188 -10.15 14.07 16.64
CA ALA A 188 -9.06 13.30 16.05
C ALA A 188 -8.38 12.41 17.09
N HIS A 189 -7.57 11.46 16.63
CA HIS A 189 -6.71 10.68 17.53
C HIS A 189 -5.69 11.59 18.21
N GLN A 190 -5.27 11.24 19.43
CA GLN A 190 -4.32 12.02 20.23
C GLN A 190 -3.03 12.32 19.44
N GLN A 191 -2.50 11.32 18.73
CA GLN A 191 -1.32 11.48 17.87
C GLN A 191 -1.55 12.48 16.73
N THR A 192 -2.71 12.45 16.08
CA THR A 192 -3.06 13.40 15.02
C THR A 192 -3.15 14.83 15.57
N LEU A 193 -3.77 15.01 16.75
CA LEU A 193 -3.86 16.31 17.39
C LEU A 193 -2.47 16.87 17.74
N ALA A 194 -1.58 16.02 18.28
CA ALA A 194 -0.21 16.40 18.59
C ALA A 194 0.57 16.79 17.32
N GLN A 195 0.49 16.01 16.25
CA GLN A 195 1.19 16.29 14.99
C GLN A 195 0.64 17.54 14.26
N CYS A 196 -0.66 17.83 14.41
CA CYS A 196 -1.30 18.99 13.77
C CYS A 196 -1.39 20.23 14.67
N GLN A 197 -0.82 20.22 15.88
CA GLN A 197 -1.02 21.25 16.89
C GLN A 197 -0.72 22.67 16.39
N ARG A 198 0.40 22.87 15.67
CA ARG A 198 0.77 24.19 15.14
C ARG A 198 -0.25 24.73 14.13
N TRP A 199 -0.76 23.86 13.26
CA TRP A 199 -1.76 24.23 12.26
C TRP A 199 -3.10 24.56 12.90
N LEU A 200 -3.53 23.73 13.87
CA LEU A 200 -4.75 23.93 14.66
C LEU A 200 -4.71 25.23 15.46
N ALA A 201 -3.59 25.53 16.13
CA ALA A 201 -3.42 26.77 16.90
C ALA A 201 -3.48 28.02 16.00
N THR A 202 -2.98 27.93 14.78
CA THR A 202 -2.98 29.05 13.82
C THR A 202 -4.35 29.29 13.19
N ARG A 203 -5.04 28.22 12.79
CA ARG A 203 -6.29 28.30 12.00
C ARG A 203 -7.56 28.28 12.85
N TYR A 204 -7.52 27.61 14.00
CA TYR A 204 -8.68 27.33 14.85
C TYR A 204 -8.36 27.48 16.35
N PRO A 205 -7.85 28.65 16.80
CA PRO A 205 -7.37 28.84 18.17
C PRO A 205 -8.45 28.69 19.25
N GLN A 206 -9.73 28.91 18.90
CA GLN A 206 -10.85 28.87 19.85
C GLN A 206 -11.72 27.61 19.73
N VAL A 207 -11.28 26.63 18.95
CA VAL A 207 -12.06 25.40 18.71
C VAL A 207 -11.65 24.34 19.73
N THR A 208 -12.65 23.68 20.33
CA THR A 208 -12.40 22.61 21.30
C THR A 208 -11.85 21.38 20.59
N LEU A 209 -10.71 20.86 21.04
CA LEU A 209 -10.16 19.61 20.54
C LEU A 209 -10.68 18.45 21.40
N LYS A 210 -11.17 17.39 20.76
CA LYS A 210 -11.65 16.19 21.44
C LYS A 210 -10.94 14.96 20.90
N GLU A 211 -10.27 14.27 21.80
CA GLU A 211 -9.57 13.02 21.51
C GLU A 211 -10.58 11.89 21.27
N VAL A 212 -10.33 11.09 20.24
CA VAL A 212 -11.10 9.88 19.93
C VAL A 212 -10.16 8.73 19.63
N THR A 213 -10.51 7.53 20.08
CA THR A 213 -9.71 6.32 19.85
C THR A 213 -9.83 5.83 18.40
N ARG A 214 -10.93 6.19 17.70
CA ARG A 214 -11.19 5.85 16.29
C ARG A 214 -11.95 6.99 15.60
N LEU A 215 -11.48 7.43 14.43
CA LEU A 215 -12.13 8.51 13.66
C LEU A 215 -13.50 8.09 13.07
N ASN A 216 -13.71 6.80 12.79
CA ASN A 216 -14.90 6.33 12.06
C ASN A 216 -16.19 6.23 12.89
N HIS A 217 -16.16 6.34 14.22
CA HIS A 217 -17.34 6.05 15.04
C HIS A 217 -18.25 7.25 15.34
N HIS A 218 -17.85 8.47 14.98
CA HIS A 218 -18.56 9.70 15.40
C HIS A 218 -19.12 10.56 14.26
N LEU A 219 -19.16 10.03 13.03
CA LEU A 219 -19.62 10.77 11.84
C LEU A 219 -21.08 10.50 11.43
N ASN A 220 -21.86 9.77 12.23
CA ASN A 220 -23.30 9.58 12.00
C ASN A 220 -24.11 10.68 12.72
#